data_AF-X1MIJ1-F1
#
_entry.id   AF-X1MIJ1-F1
#
_cell.length_a   1.000
_cell.length_b   1.000
_cell.length_c   1.000
_cell.angle_alpha   90.00
_cell.angle_beta   90.00
_cell.angle_gamma   90.00
#
_symmetry.space_group_name_H-M   'P 1'
#
loop_
_entity.id
_entity.type
_entity.pdbx_description
1 polymer ?
#
loop_
_entity_poly.entity_id
_entity_poly.type
_entity_poly.pdbx_seq_one_letter_code
_entity_poly.pdbx_strand_id
1 'polypeptide(L)'
;PNYKELEIRAIVSPDSSVFTPREVKIMEDLAFIYKDVKAWQMTEVTHLPKQPWDVTIKRRGENQPIDYLLDIDDKSLVDLDKARDSLKEHFEVVRNLGIEPTK
;
A
#
# COMPACT_ATOMS: atom_id res chain seq x y z
N PRO A 1 -5.59 36.41 10.87
CA PRO A 1 -6.44 35.26 11.29
C PRO A 1 -5.72 34.42 12.35
N ASN A 2 -6.25 34.40 13.57
CA ASN A 2 -5.69 33.65 14.70
C ASN A 2 -6.18 32.19 14.59
N TYR A 3 -5.36 31.29 14.04
CA TYR A 3 -5.71 29.88 13.97
C TYR A 3 -5.51 29.28 15.36
N LYS A 4 -6.61 28.88 16.03
CA LYS A 4 -6.51 28.03 17.20
C LYS A 4 -5.96 26.68 16.76
N GLU A 5 -4.82 26.27 17.31
CA GLU A 5 -4.35 24.89 17.19
C GLU A 5 -5.42 23.96 17.75
N LEU A 6 -5.98 23.13 16.88
CA LEU A 6 -6.93 22.08 17.26
C LEU A 6 -6.12 20.83 17.56
N GLU A 7 -6.13 20.41 18.82
CA GLU A 7 -5.54 19.14 19.21
C GLU A 7 -6.52 18.01 18.89
N ILE A 8 -6.24 17.28 17.82
CA ILE A 8 -7.05 16.14 17.39
C ILE A 8 -6.48 14.88 18.06
N ARG A 9 -7.29 14.22 18.88
CA ARG A 9 -6.94 12.94 19.51
C ARG A 9 -7.96 11.88 19.12
N ALA A 10 -7.48 10.66 18.91
CA ALA A 10 -8.36 9.52 18.69
C ALA A 10 -9.26 9.29 19.91
N ILE A 11 -10.55 9.05 19.68
CA ILE A 11 -11.52 8.75 20.74
C ILE A 11 -11.28 7.34 21.31
N VAL A 12 -10.85 6.42 20.44
CA VAL A 12 -10.59 5.01 20.76
C VAL A 12 -9.31 4.59 20.04
N SER A 13 -8.50 3.77 20.70
CA SER A 13 -7.31 3.17 20.09
C SER A 13 -7.72 2.18 18.99
N PRO A 14 -7.03 2.17 17.84
CA PRO A 14 -7.29 1.19 16.80
C PRO A 14 -7.00 -0.23 17.32
N ASP A 15 -7.86 -1.19 16.95
CA ASP A 15 -7.61 -2.60 17.22
C ASP A 15 -6.52 -3.11 16.29
N SER A 16 -5.31 -3.29 16.82
CA SER A 16 -4.17 -3.78 16.06
C SER A 16 -4.07 -5.31 16.04
N SER A 17 -4.95 -6.04 16.73
CA SER A 17 -4.83 -7.50 16.90
C SER A 17 -5.06 -8.29 15.61
N VAL A 18 -5.74 -7.68 14.63
CA VAL A 18 -6.00 -8.26 13.30
C VAL A 18 -4.83 -8.09 12.33
N PHE A 19 -3.81 -7.32 12.71
CA PHE A 19 -2.66 -7.03 11.86
C PHE A 19 -1.41 -7.73 12.37
N THR A 20 -0.58 -8.20 11.45
CA THR A 20 0.77 -8.66 11.73
C THR A 20 1.66 -7.48 12.17
N PRO A 21 2.77 -7.73 12.90
CA PRO A 21 3.70 -6.66 13.30
C PRO A 21 4.24 -5.85 12.12
N ARG A 22 4.37 -6.47 10.93
CA ARG A 22 4.79 -5.79 9.71
C ARG A 22 3.71 -4.85 9.19
N GLU A 23 2.46 -5.28 9.17
CA GLU A 23 1.33 -4.46 8.72
C GLU A 23 1.11 -3.26 9.63
N VAL A 24 1.19 -3.45 10.96
CA VAL A 24 1.13 -2.33 11.92
C VAL A 24 2.22 -1.30 11.62
N LYS A 25 3.46 -1.74 11.43
CA LYS A 25 4.57 -0.84 11.09
C LYS A 25 4.32 -0.07 9.79
N ILE A 26 3.83 -0.75 8.75
CA ILE A 26 3.49 -0.11 7.47
C ILE A 26 2.39 0.95 7.69
N MET A 27 1.36 0.64 8.48
CA MET A 27 0.29 1.60 8.77
C MET A 27 0.78 2.82 9.55
N GLU A 28 1.66 2.63 10.54
CA GLU A 28 2.29 3.72 11.29
C GLU A 28 3.13 4.62 10.38
N ASP A 29 3.97 4.03 9.52
CA ASP A 29 4.80 4.75 8.57
C ASP A 29 3.92 5.57 7.60
N LEU A 30 2.85 4.98 7.06
CA LEU A 30 1.90 5.67 6.19
C LEU A 30 1.19 6.82 6.93
N ALA A 31 0.68 6.59 8.13
CA ALA A 31 0.02 7.61 8.92
C ALA A 31 0.95 8.80 9.21
N PHE A 32 2.23 8.53 9.48
CA PHE A 32 3.23 9.57 9.72
C PHE A 32 3.58 10.35 8.44
N ILE A 33 3.81 9.66 7.32
CA ILE A 33 4.14 10.28 6.03
C ILE A 33 3.01 11.19 5.54
N TYR A 34 1.76 10.73 5.68
CA TYR A 34 0.59 11.44 5.16
C TYR A 34 -0.08 12.37 6.17
N LYS A 35 0.50 12.56 7.37
CA LYS A 35 -0.11 13.33 8.47
C LYS A 35 -0.54 14.76 8.09
N ASP A 36 0.23 15.40 7.20
CA ASP A 36 0.02 16.79 6.77
C ASP A 36 -0.57 16.89 5.35
N VAL A 37 -0.81 15.74 4.69
CA VAL A 37 -1.28 15.68 3.31
C VAL A 37 -2.80 15.87 3.30
N LYS A 38 -3.29 16.77 2.44
CA LYS A 38 -4.74 16.99 2.32
C LYS A 38 -5.39 15.86 1.53
N ALA A 39 -6.63 15.53 1.88
CA ALA A 39 -7.39 14.45 1.22
C ALA A 39 -7.40 14.57 -0.32
N TRP A 40 -7.59 15.77 -0.87
CA TRP A 40 -7.58 15.98 -2.32
C TRP A 40 -6.23 15.66 -2.97
N GLN A 41 -5.12 15.94 -2.28
CA GLN A 41 -3.77 15.61 -2.77
C GLN A 41 -3.57 14.10 -2.82
N MET A 42 -4.11 13.37 -1.84
CA MET A 42 -4.09 11.90 -1.85
C MET A 42 -4.93 11.34 -3.00
N THR A 43 -6.12 11.90 -3.25
CA THR A 43 -7.01 11.47 -4.34
C THR A 43 -6.39 11.69 -5.72
N GLU A 44 -5.69 12.81 -5.94
CA GLU A 44 -5.06 13.07 -7.23
C GLU A 44 -3.95 12.07 -7.55
N VAL A 45 -3.13 11.70 -6.55
CA VAL A 45 -2.02 10.75 -6.73
C VAL A 45 -2.52 9.36 -7.12
N THR A 46 -3.63 8.89 -6.55
CA THR A 46 -4.19 7.56 -6.85
C THR A 46 -4.81 7.45 -8.24
N HIS A 47 -5.15 8.58 -8.88
CA HIS A 47 -5.75 8.64 -10.22
C HIS A 47 -4.77 9.09 -11.31
N LEU A 48 -3.47 9.17 -10.99
CA LEU A 48 -2.47 9.56 -11.97
C LEU A 48 -2.44 8.56 -13.15
N PRO A 49 -2.49 9.05 -14.41
CA PRO A 49 -2.41 8.18 -15.57
C PRO A 49 -1.15 7.34 -15.57
N LYS A 50 -1.25 6.08 -16.02
CA LYS A 50 -0.15 5.09 -16.09
C LYS A 50 0.37 4.59 -14.74
N GLN A 51 -0.26 4.94 -13.62
CA GLN A 51 0.02 4.34 -12.33
C GLN A 51 -0.61 2.93 -12.21
N PRO A 52 -0.15 2.09 -11.26
CA PRO A 52 -0.63 0.72 -11.10
C PRO A 52 -2.17 0.59 -11.05
N TRP A 53 -2.85 1.55 -10.41
CA TRP A 53 -4.30 1.64 -10.34
C TRP A 53 -4.96 1.84 -11.72
N ASP A 54 -4.53 2.87 -12.46
CA ASP A 54 -5.03 3.19 -13.81
C ASP A 54 -4.80 2.03 -14.79
N VAL A 55 -3.61 1.42 -14.74
CA VAL A 55 -3.26 0.26 -15.57
C VAL A 55 -4.15 -0.94 -15.24
N THR A 56 -4.41 -1.19 -13.96
CA THR A 56 -5.23 -2.32 -13.52
C THR A 56 -6.68 -2.15 -13.96
N ILE A 57 -7.29 -0.99 -13.72
CA ILE A 57 -8.67 -0.71 -14.13
C ILE A 57 -8.83 -0.87 -15.65
N LYS A 58 -7.92 -0.29 -16.44
CA LYS A 58 -8.00 -0.35 -17.91
C LYS A 58 -7.83 -1.75 -18.49
N ARG A 59 -7.02 -2.61 -17.84
CA ARG A 59 -6.68 -3.94 -18.36
C ARG A 59 -7.56 -5.05 -17.80
N ARG A 60 -7.92 -4.97 -16.51
CA ARG A 60 -8.58 -6.06 -15.77
C ARG A 60 -9.97 -5.67 -15.26
N GLY A 61 -10.30 -4.38 -15.20
CA GLY A 61 -11.54 -3.87 -14.62
C GLY A 61 -11.40 -3.50 -13.15
N GLU A 62 -12.49 -3.05 -12.55
CA GLU A 62 -12.54 -2.63 -11.14
C GLU A 62 -12.44 -3.82 -10.17
N ASN A 63 -11.95 -3.56 -8.96
CA ASN A 63 -11.79 -4.54 -7.87
C ASN A 63 -10.89 -5.74 -8.22
N GLN A 64 -9.95 -5.56 -9.15
CA GLN A 64 -8.97 -6.57 -9.51
C GLN A 64 -7.64 -6.35 -8.76
N PRO A 65 -6.90 -7.43 -8.44
CA PRO A 65 -5.57 -7.30 -7.85
C PRO A 65 -4.62 -6.50 -8.74
N ILE A 66 -3.98 -5.51 -8.14
CA ILE A 66 -2.93 -4.71 -8.77
C ILE A 66 -1.66 -5.58 -8.85
N ASP A 67 -1.02 -5.57 -10.01
CA ASP A 67 0.25 -6.24 -10.21
C ASP A 67 1.38 -5.45 -9.53
N TYR A 68 2.00 -6.02 -8.51
CA TYR A 68 3.08 -5.39 -7.75
C TYR A 68 4.26 -4.96 -8.62
N LEU A 69 4.49 -5.64 -9.75
CA LEU A 69 5.58 -5.27 -10.66
C LEU A 69 5.36 -3.92 -11.35
N LEU A 70 4.12 -3.41 -11.36
CA LEU A 70 3.82 -2.08 -11.90
C LEU A 70 4.33 -0.94 -11.03
N ASP A 71 4.65 -1.22 -9.76
CA ASP A 71 5.11 -0.21 -8.79
C ASP A 71 6.65 -0.06 -8.79
N ILE A 72 7.36 -0.92 -9.54
CA ILE A 72 8.82 -0.85 -9.66
C ILE A 72 9.20 0.19 -10.72
N ASP A 73 9.99 1.17 -10.30
CA ASP A 73 10.50 2.26 -11.13
C ASP A 73 12.02 2.45 -10.97
N ASP A 74 12.60 3.40 -11.70
CA ASP A 74 14.04 3.69 -11.66
C ASP A 74 14.54 4.18 -10.28
N LYS A 75 13.64 4.57 -9.37
CA LYS A 75 13.97 5.00 -8.01
C LYS A 75 13.89 3.86 -7.00
N SER A 76 13.36 2.72 -7.41
CA SER A 76 13.20 1.55 -6.57
C SER A 76 14.55 0.93 -6.21
N LEU A 77 14.67 0.42 -4.98
CA LEU A 77 15.90 -0.23 -4.50
C LEU A 77 16.16 -1.60 -5.14
N VAL A 78 15.17 -2.14 -5.85
CA VAL A 78 15.17 -3.48 -6.43
C VAL A 78 14.87 -3.37 -7.92
N ASP A 79 15.64 -4.10 -8.72
CA ASP A 79 15.41 -4.25 -10.16
C ASP A 79 14.14 -5.09 -10.42
N LEU A 80 13.44 -4.79 -11.51
CA LEU A 80 12.29 -5.55 -11.99
C LEU A 80 12.55 -7.07 -12.04
N ASP A 81 13.71 -7.50 -12.53
CA ASP A 81 14.02 -8.92 -12.65
C ASP A 81 14.15 -9.59 -11.27
N LYS A 82 14.85 -8.92 -10.34
CA LYS A 82 14.98 -9.40 -8.95
C LYS A 82 13.64 -9.41 -8.22
N ALA A 83 12.82 -8.38 -8.44
CA ALA A 83 11.48 -8.29 -7.86
C ALA A 83 10.59 -9.44 -8.37
N ARG A 84 10.67 -9.76 -9.66
CA ARG A 84 9.94 -10.88 -10.28
C ARG A 84 10.35 -12.23 -9.69
N ASP A 85 11.64 -12.48 -9.54
CA ASP A 85 12.15 -13.73 -8.95
C ASP A 85 11.72 -13.86 -7.49
N SER A 86 11.87 -12.80 -6.70
CA SER A 86 11.45 -12.77 -5.30
C SER A 86 9.94 -13.02 -5.13
N LEU A 87 9.12 -12.41 -5.99
CA LEU A 87 7.66 -12.61 -5.98
C LEU A 87 7.29 -14.06 -6.30
N LYS A 88 7.97 -14.66 -7.27
CA LYS A 88 7.78 -16.07 -7.64
C LYS A 88 8.13 -16.99 -6.46
N GLU A 89 9.30 -16.80 -5.84
CA GLU A 89 9.73 -17.57 -4.68
C GLU A 89 8.73 -17.47 -3.52
N HIS A 90 8.23 -16.26 -3.23
CA HIS A 90 7.22 -16.05 -2.20
C HIS A 90 5.96 -16.89 -2.46
N PHE A 91 5.39 -16.83 -3.66
CA PHE A 91 4.19 -17.59 -3.97
C PHE A 91 4.43 -19.11 -4.01
N GLU A 92 5.62 -19.56 -4.41
CA GLU A 92 5.99 -20.97 -4.33
C GLU A 92 6.05 -21.45 -2.88
N VAL A 93 6.63 -20.65 -1.98
CA VAL A 93 6.68 -20.96 -0.54
C VAL A 93 5.27 -20.99 0.05
N VAL A 94 4.45 -19.98 -0.21
CA VAL A 94 3.06 -19.90 0.27
C VAL A 94 2.28 -21.14 -0.16
N ARG A 95 2.39 -21.52 -1.45
CA ARG A 95 1.76 -22.72 -2.00
C ARG A 95 2.27 -24.00 -1.34
N ASN A 96 3.58 -24.15 -1.20
CA ASN A 96 4.20 -25.36 -0.66
C ASN A 96 3.90 -25.55 0.84
N LEU A 97 3.75 -24.46 1.59
CA LEU A 97 3.41 -24.49 3.00
C LEU A 97 1.90 -24.62 3.25
N GLY A 98 1.07 -24.61 2.20
CA GLY A 98 -0.40 -24.68 2.32
C GLY A 98 -0.99 -23.51 3.11
N ILE A 99 -0.31 -22.37 3.11
CA ILE A 99 -0.78 -21.15 3.78
C ILE A 99 -1.80 -20.51 2.83
N GLU A 100 -3.08 -20.48 3.24
CA GLU A 100 -4.03 -19.61 2.56
C GLU A 100 -3.64 -18.16 2.88
N PRO A 101 -3.48 -17.28 1.87
CA PRO A 101 -3.36 -15.84 2.13
C PRO A 101 -4.53 -15.44 3.02
N THR A 102 -4.23 -14.76 4.12
CA THR A 102 -5.23 -14.29 5.09
C THR A 102 -6.38 -13.62 4.34
N LYS A 103 -7.61 -14.10 4.59
CA LYS A 103 -8.85 -13.57 4.00
C LYS A 103 -9.04 -12.08 4.26
#